data_AF-A0A536ZWN0-F1
#
_entry.id   AF-A0A536ZWN0-F1
#
_cell.length_a   1.000
_cell.length_b   1.000
_cell.length_c   1.000
_cell.angle_alpha   90.00
_cell.angle_beta   90.00
_cell.angle_gamma   90.00
#
_symmetry.space_group_name_H-M   'P 1'
#
loop_
_entity.id
_entity.type
_entity.pdbx_description
1 polymer ?
#
loop_
_entity_poly.entity_id
_entity_poly.type
_entity_poly.pdbx_seq_one_letter_code
_entity_poly.pdbx_strand_id
1 'polypeptide(L)'
;MKFLFAAFVATSQVFAQQSPPPGKTTEQQARSYVTSAFVTGAAPMVLSESVSVSPELRQRLGLAPAADSRAVYQALVALTAGKPVQVRPAAPDEIAKAQAPAAPEKPLFALESGDATLILQYDLERDHVAFIGLPGAVAVAAPVVAPAPPQKLPEVAAEPAKPAPVLQVVEPQVPRAAKPAALAARPAPPAAAVPAPDSRPVLRKTGACEIKPVMTDQDLVNCGATPR
;
A
#
# COMPACT_ATOMS: atom_id res chain seq x y z
N MET A 1 -8.93 0.25 -59.98
CA MET A 1 -8.39 0.38 -58.60
C MET A 1 -9.49 -0.03 -57.63
N LYS A 2 -9.18 -0.85 -56.62
CA LYS A 2 -10.20 -1.48 -55.75
C LYS A 2 -9.68 -1.46 -54.31
N PHE A 3 -10.16 -0.52 -53.51
CA PHE A 3 -9.75 -0.36 -52.11
C PHE A 3 -10.53 -1.32 -51.22
N LEU A 4 -9.84 -2.20 -50.50
CA LEU A 4 -10.43 -2.95 -49.39
C LEU A 4 -10.52 -2.03 -48.17
N PHE A 5 -11.73 -1.86 -47.62
CA PHE A 5 -11.92 -1.34 -46.28
C PHE A 5 -11.75 -2.48 -45.26
N ALA A 6 -10.74 -2.41 -44.40
CA ALA A 6 -10.60 -3.29 -43.25
C ALA A 6 -11.47 -2.77 -42.09
N ALA A 7 -12.48 -3.54 -41.69
CA ALA A 7 -13.32 -3.20 -40.55
C ALA A 7 -12.60 -3.52 -39.23
N PHE A 8 -12.17 -2.49 -38.50
CA PHE A 8 -11.69 -2.64 -37.13
C PHE A 8 -12.87 -2.82 -36.19
N VAL A 9 -13.05 -4.03 -35.67
CA VAL A 9 -14.03 -4.30 -34.60
C VAL A 9 -13.46 -3.80 -33.29
N ALA A 10 -13.91 -2.62 -32.85
CA ALA A 10 -13.57 -2.09 -31.53
C ALA A 10 -14.32 -2.89 -30.45
N THR A 11 -13.67 -3.89 -29.87
CA THR A 11 -14.19 -4.61 -28.69
C THR A 11 -14.07 -3.71 -27.45
N SER A 12 -15.07 -2.87 -27.25
CA SER A 12 -15.24 -2.08 -26.03
C SER A 12 -15.30 -3.01 -24.82
N GLN A 13 -14.20 -3.13 -24.08
CA GLN A 13 -14.20 -3.85 -22.81
C GLN A 13 -14.96 -3.03 -21.77
N VAL A 14 -16.27 -3.26 -21.72
CA VAL A 14 -17.13 -2.83 -20.63
C VAL A 14 -16.74 -3.66 -19.41
N PHE A 15 -15.71 -3.20 -18.70
CA PHE A 15 -15.51 -3.54 -17.29
C PHE A 15 -16.70 -2.97 -16.52
N ALA A 16 -17.79 -3.73 -16.50
CA ALA A 16 -18.91 -3.45 -15.63
C ALA A 16 -18.36 -3.37 -14.21
N GLN A 17 -18.49 -2.20 -13.58
CA GLN A 17 -18.32 -2.09 -12.14
C GLN A 17 -19.38 -2.98 -11.49
N GLN A 18 -19.02 -4.23 -11.22
CA GLN A 18 -19.72 -5.02 -10.23
C GLN A 18 -19.51 -4.30 -8.91
N SER A 19 -20.46 -3.42 -8.57
CA SER A 19 -20.50 -2.77 -7.26
C SER A 19 -20.46 -3.89 -6.22
N PRO A 20 -19.40 -3.98 -5.40
CA PRO A 20 -19.26 -5.10 -4.48
C PRO A 20 -20.40 -5.11 -3.47
N PRO A 21 -20.76 -6.28 -2.91
CA PRO A 21 -21.80 -6.36 -1.90
C PRO A 21 -21.49 -5.38 -0.75
N PRO A 22 -22.47 -4.54 -0.33
CA PRO A 22 -22.21 -3.50 0.65
C PRO A 22 -21.74 -4.10 1.98
N GLY A 23 -20.64 -3.57 2.51
CA GLY A 23 -20.08 -3.97 3.80
C GLY A 23 -18.90 -4.95 3.76
N LYS A 24 -18.38 -5.32 2.57
CA LYS A 24 -17.08 -6.00 2.45
C LYS A 24 -16.24 -5.42 1.31
N THR A 25 -15.06 -4.91 1.64
CA THR A 25 -14.06 -4.54 0.63
C THR A 25 -13.59 -5.78 -0.12
N THR A 26 -13.65 -5.73 -1.44
CA THR A 26 -13.14 -6.81 -2.29
C THR A 26 -11.64 -6.66 -2.52
N GLU A 27 -10.97 -7.76 -2.90
CA GLU A 27 -9.55 -7.74 -3.24
C GLU A 27 -9.22 -6.69 -4.33
N GLN A 28 -10.07 -6.56 -5.35
CA GLN A 28 -9.91 -5.56 -6.40
C GLN A 28 -10.01 -4.13 -5.84
N GLN A 29 -10.95 -3.86 -4.94
CA GLN A 29 -11.11 -2.56 -4.28
C GLN A 29 -9.92 -2.25 -3.37
N ALA A 30 -9.45 -3.22 -2.59
CA ALA A 30 -8.24 -3.10 -1.77
C ALA A 30 -7.01 -2.76 -2.64
N ARG A 31 -6.80 -3.47 -3.76
CA ARG A 31 -5.70 -3.18 -4.71
C ARG A 31 -5.80 -1.77 -5.28
N SER A 32 -6.99 -1.31 -5.68
CA SER A 32 -7.21 0.06 -6.15
C SER A 32 -6.91 1.08 -5.06
N TYR A 33 -7.36 0.85 -3.83
CA TYR A 33 -7.12 1.72 -2.67
C TYR A 33 -5.63 1.83 -2.34
N VAL A 34 -4.93 0.70 -2.19
CA VAL A 34 -3.47 0.64 -1.98
C VAL A 34 -2.72 1.37 -3.10
N THR A 35 -3.06 1.11 -4.37
CA THR A 35 -2.42 1.79 -5.51
C THR A 35 -2.59 3.31 -5.40
N SER A 36 -3.84 3.78 -5.16
CA SER A 36 -4.11 5.21 -5.02
C SER A 36 -3.38 5.85 -3.83
N ALA A 37 -3.26 5.13 -2.71
CA ALA A 37 -2.59 5.61 -1.51
C ALA A 37 -1.08 5.83 -1.72
N PHE A 38 -0.40 4.94 -2.47
CA PHE A 38 1.02 5.11 -2.78
C PHE A 38 1.28 6.08 -3.93
N VAL A 39 0.42 6.11 -4.97
CA VAL A 39 0.56 7.04 -6.10
C VAL A 39 0.31 8.49 -5.67
N THR A 40 -0.66 8.75 -4.79
CA THR A 40 -0.97 10.11 -4.32
C THR A 40 -0.13 10.55 -3.13
N GLY A 41 0.43 9.62 -2.36
CA GLY A 41 1.11 9.91 -1.08
C GLY A 41 0.20 10.52 -0.01
N ALA A 42 -1.12 10.54 -0.22
CA ALA A 42 -2.08 11.32 0.55
C ALA A 42 -2.89 10.52 1.59
N ALA A 43 -2.72 9.19 1.65
CA ALA A 43 -3.51 8.30 2.48
C ALA A 43 -2.64 7.47 3.45
N PRO A 44 -2.02 8.09 4.48
CA PRO A 44 -1.25 7.36 5.50
C PRO A 44 -2.11 6.37 6.29
N MET A 45 -3.42 6.59 6.35
CA MET A 45 -4.42 5.71 6.97
C MET A 45 -4.55 4.33 6.29
N VAL A 46 -3.91 4.11 5.13
CA VAL A 46 -3.83 2.78 4.50
C VAL A 46 -2.99 1.80 5.32
N LEU A 47 -2.12 2.28 6.20
CA LEU A 47 -1.35 1.45 7.13
C LEU A 47 -2.06 1.38 8.49
N SER A 48 -2.02 0.21 9.12
CA SER A 48 -2.47 0.09 10.51
C SER A 48 -1.57 0.87 11.46
N GLU A 49 -2.12 1.32 12.60
CA GLU A 49 -1.34 1.96 13.67
C GLU A 49 -0.19 1.07 14.16
N SER A 50 -0.41 -0.26 14.15
CA SER A 50 0.55 -1.29 14.57
C SER A 50 1.10 -2.09 13.38
N VAL A 51 1.47 -1.41 12.29
CA VAL A 51 1.97 -2.07 11.07
C VAL A 51 3.27 -2.83 11.36
N SER A 52 3.26 -4.13 11.06
CA SER A 52 4.43 -4.99 11.23
C SER A 52 5.33 -4.89 10.00
N VAL A 53 6.58 -4.43 10.18
CA VAL A 53 7.51 -4.21 9.07
C VAL A 53 8.70 -5.16 9.21
N SER A 54 9.07 -5.86 8.14
CA SER A 54 10.20 -6.80 8.18
C SER A 54 11.50 -6.08 8.55
N PRO A 55 12.43 -6.73 9.29
CA PRO A 55 13.65 -6.09 9.76
C PRO A 55 14.54 -5.63 8.59
N GLU A 56 14.59 -6.40 7.51
CA GLU A 56 15.30 -6.08 6.27
C GLU A 56 14.78 -4.78 5.63
N LEU A 57 13.46 -4.61 5.58
CA LEU A 57 12.83 -3.40 5.04
C LEU A 57 13.09 -2.19 5.95
N ARG A 58 13.01 -2.34 7.27
CA ARG A 58 13.39 -1.26 8.22
C ARG A 58 14.84 -0.83 8.03
N GLN A 59 15.77 -1.79 7.91
CA GLN A 59 17.17 -1.51 7.69
C GLN A 59 17.41 -0.79 6.35
N ARG A 60 16.76 -1.22 5.27
CA ARG A 60 16.84 -0.56 3.95
C ARG A 60 16.27 0.86 3.94
N LEU A 61 15.22 1.11 4.72
CA LEU A 61 14.60 2.43 4.88
C LEU A 61 15.29 3.32 5.92
N GLY A 62 16.29 2.82 6.65
CA GLY A 62 16.94 3.56 7.74
C GLY A 62 16.03 3.84 8.94
N LEU A 63 14.96 3.07 9.12
CA LEU A 63 13.95 3.30 10.15
C LEU A 63 14.38 2.74 11.52
N ALA A 64 14.05 3.49 12.58
CA ALA A 64 14.20 3.02 13.95
C ALA A 64 13.34 1.77 14.21
N PRO A 65 13.74 0.85 15.11
CA PRO A 65 12.95 -0.34 15.43
C PRO A 65 11.60 -0.02 16.08
N ALA A 66 11.46 1.18 16.66
CA ALA A 66 10.23 1.73 17.24
C ALA A 66 9.61 2.85 16.37
N ALA A 67 9.90 2.89 15.06
CA ALA A 67 9.27 3.85 14.15
C ALA A 67 7.76 3.61 14.05
N ASP A 68 6.99 4.69 14.12
CA ASP A 68 5.54 4.71 14.00
C ASP A 68 5.07 4.49 12.54
N SER A 69 3.79 4.15 12.37
CA SER A 69 3.21 3.86 11.05
C SER A 69 3.31 5.05 10.08
N ARG A 70 3.30 6.30 10.57
CA ARG A 70 3.45 7.49 9.73
C ARG A 70 4.89 7.68 9.26
N ALA A 71 5.89 7.45 10.11
CA ALA A 71 7.30 7.41 9.70
C ALA A 71 7.56 6.28 8.67
N VAL A 72 6.99 5.09 8.90
CA VAL A 72 7.03 3.98 7.92
C VAL A 72 6.42 4.39 6.58
N TYR A 73 5.22 4.98 6.59
CA TYR A 73 4.54 5.45 5.38
C TYR A 73 5.36 6.50 4.62
N GLN A 74 5.92 7.50 5.32
CA GLN A 74 6.77 8.53 4.70
C GLN A 74 8.01 7.94 4.03
N ALA A 75 8.68 6.98 4.67
CA ALA A 75 9.84 6.31 4.09
C ALA A 75 9.47 5.44 2.87
N LEU A 76 8.30 4.80 2.87
CA LEU A 76 7.80 4.06 1.72
C LEU A 76 7.41 4.99 0.57
N VAL A 77 6.69 6.10 0.83
CA VAL A 77 6.37 7.10 -0.19
C VAL A 77 7.65 7.71 -0.77
N ALA A 78 8.68 7.95 0.04
CA ALA A 78 9.98 8.41 -0.45
C ALA A 78 10.69 7.35 -1.33
N LEU A 79 10.56 6.06 -1.01
CA LEU A 79 11.09 4.96 -1.84
C LEU A 79 10.35 4.84 -3.19
N THR A 80 9.05 5.12 -3.22
CA THR A 80 8.20 5.04 -4.42
C THR A 80 8.06 6.35 -5.18
N ALA A 81 8.58 7.46 -4.65
CA ALA A 81 8.45 8.79 -5.24
C ALA A 81 9.02 8.83 -6.67
N GLY A 82 8.20 9.28 -7.63
CA GLY A 82 8.58 9.40 -9.04
C GLY A 82 8.72 8.07 -9.80
N LYS A 83 8.39 6.92 -9.18
CA LYS A 83 8.38 5.61 -9.83
C LYS A 83 6.93 5.19 -10.14
N PRO A 84 6.68 4.46 -11.25
CA PRO A 84 5.36 3.89 -11.50
C PRO A 84 5.10 2.77 -10.48
N VAL A 85 3.95 2.86 -9.79
CA VAL A 85 3.51 1.87 -8.79
C VAL A 85 2.49 0.94 -9.41
N GLN A 86 2.71 -0.36 -9.33
CA GLN A 86 1.73 -1.41 -9.66
C GLN A 86 1.46 -2.31 -8.46
N VAL A 87 0.21 -2.75 -8.29
CA VAL A 87 -0.18 -3.67 -7.21
C VAL A 87 -0.80 -4.93 -7.83
N ARG A 88 -0.12 -6.06 -7.69
CA ARG A 88 -0.57 -7.39 -8.14
C ARG A 88 -0.70 -8.36 -6.95
N PRO A 89 -1.40 -9.49 -7.08
CA PRO A 89 -1.30 -10.58 -6.11
C PRO A 89 0.15 -11.03 -5.96
N ALA A 90 0.60 -11.28 -4.73
CA ALA A 90 1.94 -11.79 -4.46
C ALA A 90 2.08 -13.25 -4.89
N ALA A 91 3.17 -13.61 -5.55
CA ALA A 91 3.46 -15.00 -5.88
C ALA A 91 3.86 -15.78 -4.61
N PRO A 92 3.59 -17.09 -4.52
CA PRO A 92 3.92 -17.90 -3.35
C PRO A 92 5.43 -17.87 -3.01
N ASP A 93 6.30 -17.84 -4.01
CA ASP A 93 7.75 -17.69 -3.84
C ASP A 93 8.16 -16.36 -3.20
N GLU A 94 7.42 -15.28 -3.48
CA GLU A 94 7.66 -13.95 -2.92
C GLU A 94 7.19 -13.87 -1.47
N ILE A 95 6.03 -14.47 -1.18
CA ILE A 95 5.45 -14.60 0.18
C ILE A 95 6.42 -15.37 1.08
N ALA A 96 6.95 -16.51 0.60
CA ALA A 96 7.92 -17.33 1.33
C ALA A 96 9.22 -16.55 1.63
N LYS A 97 9.76 -15.82 0.63
CA LYS A 97 10.97 -14.99 0.80
C LYS A 97 10.76 -13.81 1.73
N ALA A 98 9.57 -13.20 1.73
CA ALA A 98 9.24 -12.10 2.64
C ALA A 98 8.94 -12.57 4.08
N GLN A 99 8.86 -13.89 4.31
CA GLN A 99 8.40 -14.49 5.57
C GLN A 99 7.05 -13.92 6.03
N ALA A 100 6.19 -13.56 5.07
CA ALA A 100 4.92 -12.90 5.35
C ALA A 100 3.92 -13.90 5.96
N PRO A 101 3.09 -13.51 6.93
CA PRO A 101 2.12 -14.42 7.55
C PRO A 101 1.06 -14.85 6.52
N ALA A 102 1.15 -16.05 5.97
CA ALA A 102 0.17 -16.57 5.02
C ALA A 102 -1.14 -16.95 5.73
N ALA A 103 -2.05 -15.98 5.88
CA ALA A 103 -3.40 -16.18 6.41
C ALA A 103 -4.43 -16.12 5.27
N PRO A 104 -5.34 -17.11 5.12
CA PRO A 104 -6.27 -17.17 4.00
C PRO A 104 -7.29 -16.02 3.97
N GLU A 105 -7.52 -15.36 5.11
CA GLU A 105 -8.44 -14.22 5.27
C GLU A 105 -7.80 -12.87 4.93
N LYS A 106 -6.48 -12.83 4.72
CA LYS A 106 -5.71 -11.58 4.57
C LYS A 106 -4.88 -11.62 3.27
N PRO A 107 -5.40 -11.11 2.14
CA PRO A 107 -4.71 -11.20 0.87
C PRO A 107 -3.33 -10.52 0.92
N LEU A 108 -2.38 -11.16 0.24
CA LEU A 108 -1.01 -10.71 0.12
C LEU A 108 -0.79 -10.13 -1.28
N PHE A 109 -0.38 -8.88 -1.33
CA PHE A 109 -0.12 -8.13 -2.55
C PHE A 109 1.37 -7.85 -2.72
N ALA A 110 1.87 -7.98 -3.95
CA ALA A 110 3.14 -7.43 -4.35
C ALA A 110 2.91 -6.02 -4.92
N LEU A 111 3.50 -5.02 -4.28
CA LEU A 111 3.62 -3.67 -4.80
C LEU A 111 4.98 -3.52 -5.47
N GLU A 112 4.97 -3.29 -6.77
CA GLU A 112 6.14 -3.05 -7.60
C GLU A 112 6.27 -1.55 -7.85
N SER A 113 7.45 -1.01 -7.57
CA SER A 113 7.77 0.40 -7.72
C SER A 113 9.17 0.53 -8.35
N GLY A 114 9.20 0.50 -9.68
CA GLY A 114 10.44 0.38 -10.45
C GLY A 114 11.22 -0.88 -10.06
N ASP A 115 12.35 -0.68 -9.38
CA ASP A 115 13.32 -1.72 -9.01
C ASP A 115 13.07 -2.32 -7.61
N ALA A 116 12.02 -1.87 -6.92
CA ALA A 116 11.64 -2.34 -5.60
C ALA A 116 10.29 -3.06 -5.63
N THR A 117 10.30 -4.33 -5.25
CA THR A 117 9.08 -5.09 -4.92
C THR A 117 8.90 -5.14 -3.41
N LEU A 118 7.68 -4.91 -2.94
CA LEU A 118 7.28 -4.94 -1.54
C LEU A 118 6.10 -5.91 -1.38
N ILE A 119 6.08 -6.73 -0.34
CA ILE A 119 4.94 -7.61 -0.02
C ILE A 119 4.12 -6.96 1.09
N LEU A 120 2.84 -6.72 0.84
CA LEU A 120 1.90 -6.12 1.76
C LEU A 120 0.81 -7.14 2.10
N GLN A 121 0.54 -7.33 3.38
CA GLN A 121 -0.65 -8.05 3.83
C GLN A 121 -1.77 -7.05 4.09
N TYR A 122 -2.87 -7.17 3.35
CA TYR A 122 -4.05 -6.33 3.55
C TYR A 122 -5.09 -7.07 4.38
N ASP A 123 -5.73 -6.34 5.29
CA ASP A 123 -6.84 -6.81 6.11
C ASP A 123 -8.16 -6.29 5.52
N LEU A 124 -8.94 -7.19 4.93
CA LEU A 124 -10.21 -6.84 4.26
C LEU A 124 -11.35 -6.52 5.25
N GLU A 125 -11.21 -6.83 6.54
CA GLU A 125 -12.20 -6.49 7.55
C GLU A 125 -11.97 -5.10 8.14
N ARG A 126 -10.71 -4.63 8.11
CA ARG A 126 -10.29 -3.36 8.74
C ARG A 126 -9.77 -2.31 7.76
N ASP A 127 -9.80 -2.61 6.46
CA ASP A 127 -9.41 -1.74 5.34
C ASP A 127 -7.98 -1.16 5.44
N HIS A 128 -7.04 -1.95 5.94
CA HIS A 128 -5.65 -1.51 6.11
C HIS A 128 -4.60 -2.60 5.91
N VAL A 129 -3.38 -2.16 5.64
CA VAL A 129 -2.18 -2.99 5.58
C VAL A 129 -1.70 -3.32 6.99
N ALA A 130 -1.63 -4.61 7.32
CA ALA A 130 -1.20 -5.12 8.61
C ALA A 130 0.31 -5.47 8.65
N PHE A 131 0.88 -5.92 7.53
CA PHE A 131 2.29 -6.30 7.42
C PHE A 131 2.91 -5.79 6.11
N ILE A 132 4.20 -5.40 6.15
CA ILE A 132 5.00 -5.03 4.99
C ILE A 132 6.38 -5.68 5.08
N GLY A 133 6.80 -6.39 4.03
CA GLY A 133 8.15 -6.93 3.90
C GLY A 133 8.75 -6.66 2.53
N LEU A 134 10.07 -6.86 2.42
CA LEU A 134 10.70 -7.10 1.12
C LEU A 134 10.57 -8.61 0.83
N PRO A 135 10.24 -9.04 -0.40
CA PRO A 135 10.57 -10.39 -0.81
C PRO A 135 12.09 -10.43 -0.87
N GLY A 136 12.70 -11.16 0.08
CA GLY A 136 14.13 -11.18 0.33
C GLY A 136 14.94 -11.15 -0.96
N ALA A 137 15.80 -10.13 -1.10
CA ALA A 137 16.28 -9.65 -2.38
C ALA A 137 16.98 -10.75 -3.18
N VAL A 138 16.24 -11.41 -4.07
CA VAL A 138 16.83 -12.12 -5.20
C VAL A 138 17.52 -11.04 -6.01
N ALA A 139 18.85 -10.99 -5.89
CA ALA A 139 19.68 -10.19 -6.76
C ALA A 139 19.21 -10.44 -8.20
N VAL A 140 18.79 -9.38 -8.90
CA VAL A 140 18.23 -9.50 -10.25
C VAL A 140 19.26 -10.24 -11.07
N ALA A 141 18.95 -11.50 -11.40
CA ALA A 141 19.87 -12.31 -12.16
C ALA A 141 20.02 -11.64 -13.52
N ALA A 142 21.23 -11.16 -13.81
CA ALA A 142 21.65 -10.92 -15.19
C ALA A 142 21.27 -12.16 -16.01
N PRO A 143 20.79 -11.99 -17.26
CA PRO A 143 20.16 -13.07 -18.02
C PRO A 143 21.05 -14.32 -17.99
N VAL A 144 20.45 -15.43 -17.52
CA VAL A 144 21.16 -16.68 -17.23
C VAL A 144 21.81 -17.21 -18.50
N VAL A 145 23.11 -16.93 -18.66
CA VAL A 145 23.98 -17.72 -19.53
C VAL A 145 24.03 -19.11 -18.93
N ALA A 146 23.77 -20.13 -19.77
CA ALA A 146 23.50 -21.49 -19.33
C ALA A 146 24.60 -22.04 -18.40
N PRO A 147 24.24 -22.83 -17.36
CA PRO A 147 25.20 -23.33 -16.39
C PRO A 147 26.18 -24.31 -17.05
N ALA A 148 27.47 -23.97 -17.00
CA ALA A 148 28.54 -24.91 -17.30
C ALA A 148 28.58 -26.01 -16.21
N PRO A 149 28.85 -27.27 -16.57
CA PRO A 149 28.80 -28.39 -15.63
C PRO A 149 29.85 -28.27 -14.51
N PRO A 150 29.54 -28.76 -13.29
CA PRO A 150 30.35 -28.52 -12.10
C PRO A 150 31.67 -29.27 -12.14
N GLN A 151 32.78 -28.54 -12.00
CA GLN A 151 34.07 -29.13 -11.65
C GLN A 151 34.05 -29.49 -10.15
N LYS A 152 34.42 -30.74 -9.84
CA LYS A 152 34.52 -31.25 -8.47
C LYS A 152 35.63 -30.49 -7.73
N LEU A 153 35.31 -29.81 -6.63
CA LEU A 153 36.31 -29.50 -5.61
C LEU A 153 36.58 -30.73 -4.75
N PRO A 154 37.84 -30.99 -4.36
CA PRO A 154 38.17 -32.05 -3.42
C PRO A 154 37.79 -31.69 -1.98
N GLU A 155 37.45 -32.74 -1.25
CA GLU A 155 37.10 -32.76 0.16
C GLU A 155 38.30 -32.34 1.04
N VAL A 156 38.10 -31.36 1.94
CA VAL A 156 39.03 -31.06 3.03
C VAL A 156 38.27 -31.19 4.34
N ALA A 157 38.47 -32.33 4.99
CA ALA A 157 38.04 -32.55 6.36
C ALA A 157 39.00 -31.86 7.35
N ALA A 158 38.45 -31.12 8.30
CA ALA A 158 39.06 -30.89 9.62
C ALA A 158 37.97 -30.46 10.61
N GLU A 159 38.00 -31.05 11.80
CA GLU A 159 36.97 -30.94 12.83
C GLU A 159 37.42 -29.92 13.94
N PRO A 160 36.94 -29.93 15.21
CA PRO A 160 36.19 -28.81 15.76
C PRO A 160 36.91 -27.99 16.85
N ALA A 161 36.36 -26.82 17.18
CA ALA A 161 36.68 -26.10 18.42
C ALA A 161 35.45 -25.40 19.05
N LYS A 162 35.08 -25.85 20.26
CA LYS A 162 34.36 -25.13 21.33
C LYS A 162 35.35 -24.96 22.51
N PRO A 163 35.10 -24.18 23.59
CA PRO A 163 33.96 -23.31 23.94
C PRO A 163 34.37 -21.82 23.79
N ALA A 164 33.91 -20.76 24.50
CA ALA A 164 33.03 -20.56 25.68
C ALA A 164 32.37 -19.15 25.65
N PRO A 165 31.43 -18.80 26.56
CA PRO A 165 30.61 -17.58 26.45
C PRO A 165 31.15 -16.38 27.24
N VAL A 166 30.67 -15.17 26.92
CA VAL A 166 30.79 -13.99 27.78
C VAL A 166 29.43 -13.29 27.93
N LEU A 167 28.93 -13.24 29.16
CA LEU A 167 27.76 -12.45 29.57
C LEU A 167 28.19 -10.99 29.75
N GLN A 168 27.39 -10.04 29.27
CA GLN A 168 27.41 -8.66 29.79
C GLN A 168 26.00 -8.21 30.14
N VAL A 169 25.74 -8.22 31.45
CA VAL A 169 24.62 -7.52 32.09
C VAL A 169 25.13 -6.14 32.51
N VAL A 170 24.49 -5.08 32.04
CA VAL A 170 24.68 -3.72 32.59
C VAL A 170 23.31 -3.09 32.80
N GLU A 171 22.83 -3.17 34.03
CA GLU A 171 21.65 -2.47 34.54
C GLU A 171 22.12 -1.31 35.43
N PRO A 172 21.81 -0.04 35.09
CA PRO A 172 21.94 1.08 36.01
C PRO A 172 20.57 1.50 36.58
N GLN A 173 20.43 1.49 37.90
CA GLN A 173 19.21 1.95 38.58
C GLN A 173 19.18 3.47 38.83
N VAL A 174 17.98 4.01 38.64
CA VAL A 174 17.32 5.24 39.16
C VAL A 174 18.06 6.10 40.21
N PRO A 175 17.84 7.43 40.18
CA PRO A 175 17.11 8.02 41.31
C PRO A 175 15.84 8.82 40.92
N ARG A 176 14.93 8.91 41.90
CA ARG A 176 13.59 9.53 41.80
C ARG A 176 13.64 11.06 41.93
N ALA A 177 12.63 11.72 41.34
CA ALA A 177 11.67 12.61 42.01
C ALA A 177 11.45 13.99 41.36
N ALA A 178 10.22 14.22 40.87
CA ALA A 178 9.49 15.47 41.07
C ALA A 178 7.98 15.25 40.82
N LYS A 179 7.17 15.50 41.85
CA LYS A 179 5.71 15.70 41.80
C LYS A 179 5.50 17.14 42.24
N PRO A 180 4.76 17.98 41.48
CA PRO A 180 3.35 18.17 41.84
C PRO A 180 2.39 18.29 40.64
N ALA A 181 1.10 18.27 40.98
CA ALA A 181 -0.03 18.26 40.05
C ALA A 181 -0.27 19.61 39.36
N ALA A 182 -0.78 19.55 38.12
CA ALA A 182 -1.53 20.62 37.50
C ALA A 182 -2.84 20.06 36.91
N LEU A 183 -3.94 20.44 37.54
CA LEU A 183 -5.34 20.46 37.10
C LEU A 183 -5.72 19.76 35.78
N ALA A 184 -6.64 18.80 35.90
CA ALA A 184 -7.40 18.27 34.79
C ALA A 184 -8.31 19.36 34.17
N ALA A 185 -7.87 19.96 33.06
CA ALA A 185 -8.78 20.54 32.10
C ALA A 185 -9.33 19.41 31.21
N ARG A 186 -10.55 18.94 31.50
CA ARG A 186 -11.33 18.17 30.50
C ARG A 186 -11.44 19.06 29.25
N PRO A 187 -11.03 18.60 28.06
CA PRO A 187 -11.55 19.20 26.83
C PRO A 187 -13.07 19.09 26.91
N ALA A 188 -13.78 20.20 26.71
CA ALA A 188 -15.20 20.12 26.43
C ALA A 188 -15.39 19.21 25.21
N PRO A 189 -16.47 18.40 25.15
CA PRO A 189 -16.78 17.71 23.91
C PRO A 189 -16.83 18.75 22.79
N PRO A 190 -16.16 18.54 21.64
CA PRO A 190 -16.27 19.47 20.54
C PRO A 190 -17.75 19.61 20.21
N ALA A 191 -18.27 20.83 20.33
CA ALA A 191 -19.63 21.12 19.92
C ALA A 191 -19.78 20.63 18.48
N ALA A 192 -20.81 19.84 18.21
CA ALA A 192 -21.01 19.23 16.91
C ALA A 192 -20.89 20.32 15.84
N ALA A 193 -19.85 20.22 15.01
CA ALA A 193 -19.59 21.21 13.99
C ALA A 193 -20.80 21.22 13.06
N VAL A 194 -21.58 22.29 13.12
CA VAL A 194 -22.72 22.49 12.22
C VAL A 194 -22.16 22.37 10.81
N PRO A 195 -22.69 21.45 9.95
CA PRO A 195 -22.16 21.29 8.61
C PRO A 195 -22.19 22.65 7.91
N ALA A 196 -21.02 23.07 7.41
CA ALA A 196 -20.92 24.34 6.71
C ALA A 196 -21.94 24.35 5.57
N PRO A 197 -22.74 25.42 5.39
CA PRO A 197 -23.74 25.48 4.33
C PRO A 197 -23.05 25.29 2.99
N ASP A 198 -23.50 24.31 2.19
CA ASP A 198 -22.88 23.97 0.91
C ASP A 198 -22.96 25.20 -0.01
N SER A 199 -21.80 25.82 -0.26
CA SER A 199 -21.68 27.11 -0.95
C SER A 199 -21.92 27.03 -2.46
N ARG A 200 -22.30 25.85 -2.98
CA ARG A 200 -22.56 25.65 -4.41
C ARG A 200 -23.72 26.55 -4.86
N PRO A 201 -23.54 27.35 -5.95
CA PRO A 201 -24.63 28.15 -6.49
C PRO A 201 -25.76 27.24 -6.94
N VAL A 202 -27.00 27.55 -6.52
CA VAL A 202 -28.20 26.78 -6.86
C VAL A 202 -28.51 26.97 -8.35
N LEU A 203 -27.95 26.08 -9.17
CA LEU A 203 -28.21 26.00 -10.60
C LEU A 203 -29.70 25.75 -10.84
N ARG A 204 -30.34 26.64 -11.59
CA ARG A 204 -31.74 26.50 -12.02
C ARG A 204 -31.78 26.10 -13.49
N LYS A 205 -32.86 25.45 -13.90
CA LYS A 205 -33.14 25.15 -15.31
C LYS A 205 -33.42 26.46 -16.06
N THR A 206 -32.53 26.83 -16.97
CA THR A 206 -32.53 28.12 -17.69
C THR A 206 -32.67 27.98 -19.20
N GLY A 207 -32.64 26.75 -19.74
CA GLY A 207 -32.73 26.51 -21.18
C GLY A 207 -33.24 25.12 -21.58
N ALA A 208 -33.24 24.88 -22.89
CA ALA A 208 -33.48 23.56 -23.47
C ALA A 208 -32.34 22.59 -23.16
N CYS A 209 -32.62 21.29 -23.23
CA CYS A 209 -31.61 20.24 -23.10
C CYS A 209 -30.86 20.09 -24.43
N GLU A 210 -29.57 20.43 -24.45
CA GLU A 210 -28.70 20.27 -25.62
C GLU A 210 -27.60 19.25 -25.31
N ILE A 211 -27.68 18.08 -25.95
CA ILE A 211 -26.77 16.97 -25.67
C ILE A 211 -25.45 17.18 -26.41
N LYS A 212 -24.42 17.59 -25.66
CA LYS A 212 -23.04 17.78 -26.14
C LYS A 212 -22.15 16.59 -25.72
N PRO A 213 -21.09 16.25 -26.49
CA PRO A 213 -20.16 15.17 -26.12
C PRO A 213 -19.48 15.35 -24.76
N VAL A 214 -19.36 16.61 -24.31
CA VAL A 214 -19.04 16.98 -22.93
C VAL A 214 -20.16 17.90 -22.47
N MET A 215 -20.95 17.46 -21.48
CA MET A 215 -22.02 18.27 -20.88
C MET A 215 -21.48 19.07 -19.69
N THR A 216 -21.91 20.32 -19.57
CA THR A 216 -21.67 21.13 -18.35
C THR A 216 -22.70 20.80 -17.27
N ASP A 217 -22.43 21.13 -16.00
CA ASP A 217 -23.42 20.99 -14.92
C ASP A 217 -24.74 21.72 -15.21
N GLN A 218 -24.67 22.86 -15.90
CA GLN A 218 -25.84 23.62 -16.33
C GLN A 218 -26.64 22.87 -17.41
N ASP A 219 -25.97 22.16 -18.34
CA ASP A 219 -26.63 21.29 -19.32
C ASP A 219 -27.27 20.07 -18.63
N LEU A 220 -26.60 19.46 -17.65
CA LEU A 220 -27.13 18.33 -16.86
C LEU A 220 -28.42 18.74 -16.13
N VAL A 221 -28.41 19.89 -15.44
CA VAL A 221 -29.60 20.46 -14.78
C VAL A 221 -30.70 20.81 -15.79
N ASN A 222 -30.36 21.36 -16.96
CA ASN A 222 -31.33 21.62 -18.03
C ASN A 222 -31.95 20.32 -18.59
N CYS A 223 -31.17 19.25 -18.67
CA CYS A 223 -31.62 17.91 -19.07
C CYS A 223 -32.31 17.10 -17.96
N GLY A 224 -32.38 17.63 -16.73
CA GLY A 224 -33.04 16.96 -15.60
C GLY A 224 -32.21 15.84 -14.95
N ALA A 225 -30.92 15.75 -15.29
CA ALA A 225 -29.98 14.89 -14.59
C ALA A 225 -29.53 15.59 -13.30
N THR A 226 -29.82 15.00 -12.14
CA THR A 226 -29.23 15.44 -10.87
C THR A 226 -27.75 15.03 -10.83
N PRO A 227 -26.79 15.96 -10.71
CA PRO A 227 -25.40 15.61 -10.44
C PRO A 227 -25.31 14.83 -9.11
N ARG A 228 -24.49 13.78 -9.10
CA ARG A 228 -24.20 12.93 -7.93
C ARG A 228 -22.95 13.40 -7.21
#